data_AF-A0A944W047-F1
#
_entry.id   AF-A0A944W047-F1
#
_cell.length_a   1.000
_cell.length_b   1.000
_cell.length_c   1.000
_cell.angle_alpha   90.00
_cell.angle_beta   90.00
_cell.angle_gamma   90.00
#
_symmetry.space_group_name_H-M   'P 1'
#
loop_
_entity.id
_entity.type
_entity.pdbx_description
1 polymer ?
#
loop_
_entity_poly.entity_id
_entity_poly.type
_entity_poly.pdbx_seq_one_letter_code
_entity_poly.pdbx_strand_id
1 'polypeptide(L)'
;MTINQDTPAEGTPLKLGWFSTGRGEGSRGLLISALDAIDSGRLNAQIEFVFVNRERGQHKGTDRYMDLVEQRGIPLVTLSSQHFRTEHGRAPWSELRGRFDEAVLELLAPYSVDVSVTAGYMLIAPVLCRHFIMVNLHPALPGGPVGMIDQVIWELIETRASESGVMIHVATEELDLGPVIAYCRFPLVGASYAGAWSEAGDRSVEQLKASENEDLELFQLIRSAGVDRERPLLVATLAAIGDGRIGLNAAGESVAVDLTDEIEPGLTQT
;
A
#
# COMPACT_ATOMS: atom_id res chain seq x y z
N MET A 1 -7.35 -23.23 6.66
CA MET A 1 -8.54 -22.82 7.43
C MET A 1 -9.16 -21.71 6.62
N THR A 2 -10.30 -21.95 5.99
CA THR A 2 -10.94 -20.99 5.08
C THR A 2 -11.40 -19.81 5.92
N ILE A 3 -10.81 -18.63 5.69
CA ILE A 3 -11.19 -17.40 6.38
C ILE A 3 -12.53 -16.98 5.77
N ASN A 4 -13.64 -17.36 6.40
CA ASN A 4 -14.96 -16.88 6.00
C ASN A 4 -15.12 -15.48 6.59
N GLN A 5 -14.72 -14.46 5.83
CA GLN A 5 -15.18 -13.09 6.08
C GLN A 5 -16.26 -12.79 5.05
N ASP A 6 -17.51 -12.75 5.49
CA ASP A 6 -18.63 -12.38 4.63
C ASP A 6 -18.45 -10.93 4.17
N THR A 7 -18.67 -10.66 2.88
CA THR A 7 -18.71 -9.29 2.35
C THR A 7 -19.72 -8.46 3.15
N PRO A 8 -19.43 -7.18 3.46
CA PRO A 8 -20.34 -6.35 4.25
C PRO A 8 -21.77 -6.38 3.71
N ALA A 9 -22.75 -6.38 4.61
CA ALA A 9 -24.15 -6.26 4.20
C ALA A 9 -24.37 -4.91 3.51
N GLU A 10 -25.18 -4.91 2.45
CA GLU A 10 -25.43 -3.74 1.61
C GLU A 10 -25.84 -2.51 2.47
N GLY A 11 -25.10 -1.41 2.32
CA GLY A 11 -25.32 -0.16 3.06
C GLY A 11 -24.65 -0.06 4.45
N THR A 12 -23.95 -1.10 4.92
CA THR A 12 -23.14 -1.00 6.15
C THR A 12 -21.73 -0.47 5.85
N PRO A 13 -21.12 0.34 6.75
CA PRO A 13 -19.75 0.82 6.53
C PRO A 13 -18.76 -0.34 6.50
N LEU A 14 -17.87 -0.34 5.50
CA LEU A 14 -16.74 -1.26 5.41
C LEU A 14 -15.81 -1.05 6.62
N LYS A 15 -15.55 -2.09 7.41
CA LYS A 15 -14.68 -2.03 8.59
C LYS A 15 -13.23 -2.28 8.21
N LEU A 16 -12.39 -1.29 8.47
CA LEU A 16 -11.00 -1.25 8.08
C LEU A 16 -10.07 -1.46 9.27
N GLY A 17 -9.15 -2.41 9.14
CA GLY A 17 -7.91 -2.43 9.92
C GLY A 17 -6.84 -1.65 9.19
N TRP A 18 -5.93 -0.97 9.91
CA TRP A 18 -4.89 -0.19 9.24
C TRP A 18 -3.52 -0.42 9.86
N PHE A 19 -2.57 -0.93 9.08
CA PHE A 19 -1.23 -1.29 9.53
C PHE A 19 -0.21 -0.35 8.91
N SER A 20 0.67 0.23 9.73
CA SER A 20 1.73 1.11 9.23
C SER A 20 2.96 1.12 10.13
N THR A 21 4.13 1.42 9.56
CA THR A 21 5.30 1.86 10.34
C THR A 21 5.30 3.39 10.56
N GLY A 22 4.47 4.12 9.79
CA GLY A 22 4.25 5.56 9.95
C GLY A 22 5.50 6.40 9.67
N ARG A 23 6.43 5.96 8.82
CA ARG A 23 7.74 6.64 8.69
C ARG A 23 7.66 8.00 7.99
N GLY A 24 6.86 8.12 6.94
CA GLY A 24 7.00 9.19 5.96
C GLY A 24 5.67 9.72 5.44
N GLU A 25 5.77 10.62 4.47
CA GLU A 25 4.61 11.33 3.92
C GLU A 25 3.71 10.42 3.08
N GLY A 26 4.26 9.38 2.45
CA GLY A 26 3.48 8.38 1.70
C GLY A 26 2.45 7.67 2.59
N SER A 27 2.90 6.97 3.63
CA SER A 27 1.99 6.26 4.55
C SER A 27 0.99 7.18 5.22
N ARG A 28 1.41 8.39 5.62
CA ARG A 28 0.51 9.39 6.21
C ARG A 28 -0.52 9.90 5.19
N GLY A 29 -0.09 10.16 3.96
CA GLY A 29 -0.95 10.63 2.88
C GLY A 29 -2.01 9.60 2.47
N LEU A 30 -1.68 8.31 2.49
CA LEU A 30 -2.66 7.23 2.28
C LEU A 30 -3.74 7.25 3.37
N LEU A 31 -3.35 7.36 4.64
CA LEU A 31 -4.31 7.44 5.75
C LEU A 31 -5.19 8.70 5.65
N ILE A 32 -4.58 9.87 5.40
CA ILE A 32 -5.32 11.12 5.21
C ILE A 32 -6.33 10.99 4.06
N SER A 33 -5.92 10.43 2.92
CA SER A 33 -6.81 10.31 1.75
C SER A 33 -8.00 9.40 2.02
N ALA A 34 -7.80 8.30 2.75
CA ALA A 34 -8.89 7.43 3.19
C ALA A 34 -9.83 8.15 4.17
N LEU A 35 -9.28 8.88 5.14
CA LEU A 35 -10.07 9.65 6.11
C LEU A 35 -10.87 10.78 5.45
N ASP A 36 -10.27 11.53 4.52
CA ASP A 36 -10.94 12.58 3.77
C ASP A 36 -12.06 12.00 2.88
N ALA A 37 -11.86 10.81 2.33
CA ALA A 37 -12.89 10.10 1.57
C ALA A 37 -14.06 9.65 2.46
N ILE A 38 -13.76 9.18 3.67
CA ILE A 38 -14.78 8.83 4.68
C ILE A 38 -15.56 10.08 5.11
N ASP A 39 -14.86 11.16 5.48
CA ASP A 39 -15.48 12.41 5.95
C ASP A 39 -16.36 13.06 4.88
N SER A 40 -15.97 12.96 3.61
CA SER A 40 -16.74 13.46 2.48
C SER A 40 -17.87 12.52 2.02
N GLY A 41 -17.99 11.33 2.59
CA GLY A 41 -18.98 10.32 2.21
C GLY A 41 -18.70 9.62 0.87
N ARG A 42 -17.52 9.84 0.26
CA ARG A 42 -17.07 9.11 -0.94
C ARG A 42 -16.66 7.68 -0.65
N LEU A 43 -16.34 7.38 0.61
CA LEU A 43 -16.02 6.03 1.09
C LEU A 43 -16.89 5.72 2.30
N ASN A 44 -17.87 4.82 2.15
CA ASN A 44 -18.67 4.32 3.26
C ASN A 44 -17.86 3.29 4.07
N ALA A 45 -16.94 3.77 4.91
CA ALA A 45 -16.06 2.92 5.69
C ALA A 45 -15.78 3.51 7.08
N GLN A 46 -15.30 2.65 7.99
CA GLN A 46 -14.86 3.02 9.32
C GLN A 46 -13.51 2.36 9.61
N ILE A 47 -12.55 3.11 10.16
CA ILE A 47 -11.29 2.55 10.62
C ILE A 47 -11.45 2.12 12.07
N GLU A 48 -11.45 0.81 12.31
CA GLU A 48 -11.65 0.22 13.64
C GLU A 48 -10.41 0.34 14.52
N PHE A 49 -9.23 0.25 13.90
CA PHE A 49 -7.96 0.47 14.58
C PHE A 49 -6.87 0.90 13.59
N VAL A 50 -5.85 1.57 14.11
CA VAL A 50 -4.57 1.72 13.44
C VAL A 50 -3.50 1.06 14.29
N PHE A 51 -2.85 0.04 13.73
CA PHE A 51 -1.69 -0.62 14.32
C PHE A 51 -0.39 0.01 13.82
N VAL A 52 0.50 0.33 14.76
CA VAL A 52 1.85 0.82 14.48
C VAL A 52 2.91 -0.04 15.16
N ASN A 53 3.85 -0.59 14.39
CA ASN A 53 4.90 -1.49 14.92
C ASN A 53 6.05 -0.75 15.64
N ARG A 54 5.76 0.41 16.22
CA ARG A 54 6.67 1.34 16.88
C ARG A 54 5.96 2.01 18.04
N GLU A 55 6.76 2.62 18.89
CA GLU A 55 6.33 3.46 20.01
C GLU A 55 6.77 4.91 19.80
N ARG A 56 6.14 5.80 20.57
CA ARG A 56 6.47 7.23 20.59
C ARG A 56 7.94 7.45 20.94
N GLY A 57 8.58 8.40 20.26
CA GLY A 57 9.98 8.77 20.45
C GLY A 57 10.98 7.93 19.66
N GLN A 58 10.56 6.83 19.01
CA GLN A 58 11.45 6.05 18.16
C GLN A 58 11.71 6.71 16.80
N HIS A 59 10.77 7.52 16.30
CA HIS A 59 10.92 8.23 15.03
C HIS A 59 9.92 9.39 14.90
N LYS A 60 10.42 10.61 14.62
CA LYS A 60 9.58 11.83 14.51
C LYS A 60 8.44 11.70 13.49
N GLY A 61 8.69 11.03 12.37
CA GLY A 61 7.65 10.76 11.37
C GLY A 61 6.53 9.87 11.91
N THR A 62 6.90 8.87 12.71
CA THR A 62 5.96 7.95 13.35
C THR A 62 5.18 8.66 14.44
N ASP A 63 5.82 9.52 15.24
CA ASP A 63 5.13 10.32 16.26
C ASP A 63 4.04 11.19 15.63
N ARG A 64 4.37 11.92 14.54
CA ARG A 64 3.38 12.72 13.79
C ARG A 64 2.24 11.88 13.20
N TYR A 65 2.54 10.64 12.82
CA TYR A 65 1.54 9.71 12.30
C TYR A 65 0.59 9.27 13.42
N MET A 66 1.11 8.92 14.60
CA MET A 66 0.31 8.59 15.78
C MET A 66 -0.54 9.77 16.26
N ASP A 67 0.02 10.99 16.23
CA ASP A 67 -0.72 12.21 16.56
C ASP A 67 -1.94 12.40 15.65
N LEU A 68 -1.79 12.16 14.35
CA LEU A 68 -2.90 12.19 13.39
C LEU A 68 -3.99 11.16 13.76
N VAL A 69 -3.60 9.93 14.06
CA VAL A 69 -4.55 8.85 14.42
C VAL A 69 -5.37 9.23 15.66
N GLU A 70 -4.69 9.69 16.71
CA GLU A 70 -5.33 10.10 17.97
C GLU A 70 -6.22 11.34 17.80
N GLN A 71 -5.78 12.34 17.03
CA GLN A 71 -6.58 13.55 16.73
C GLN A 71 -7.88 13.21 16.00
N ARG A 72 -7.89 12.12 15.24
CA ARG A 72 -9.06 11.62 14.51
C ARG A 72 -9.93 10.70 15.35
N GLY A 73 -9.57 10.46 16.63
CA GLY A 73 -10.33 9.63 17.55
C GLY A 73 -10.30 8.14 17.22
N ILE A 74 -9.33 7.70 16.42
CA ILE A 74 -9.21 6.30 15.98
C ILE A 74 -8.41 5.53 17.04
N PRO A 75 -8.81 4.31 17.42
CA PRO A 75 -8.02 3.48 18.32
C PRO A 75 -6.62 3.21 17.78
N LEU A 76 -5.60 3.70 18.48
CA LEU A 76 -4.19 3.48 18.18
C LEU A 76 -3.67 2.30 19.00
N VAL A 77 -3.21 1.26 18.32
CA VAL A 77 -2.59 0.09 18.94
C VAL A 77 -1.11 0.06 18.55
N THR A 78 -0.22 -0.08 19.52
CA THR A 78 1.22 -0.06 19.29
C THR A 78 1.91 -1.28 19.89
N LEU A 79 2.82 -1.87 19.12
CA LEU A 79 3.79 -2.83 19.65
C LEU A 79 5.13 -2.63 18.93
N SER A 80 6.14 -2.14 19.67
CA SER A 80 7.46 -1.87 19.10
C SER A 80 8.18 -3.16 18.72
N SER A 81 8.43 -3.37 17.41
CA SER A 81 9.20 -4.54 16.96
C SER A 81 10.65 -4.52 17.45
N GLN A 82 11.22 -3.33 17.66
CA GLN A 82 12.57 -3.16 18.19
C GLN A 82 12.66 -3.53 19.68
N HIS A 83 11.69 -3.10 20.49
CA HIS A 83 11.65 -3.44 21.91
C HIS A 83 11.31 -4.90 22.10
N PHE A 84 10.33 -5.42 21.37
CA PHE A 84 10.01 -6.84 21.37
C PHE A 84 11.26 -7.69 21.08
N ARG A 85 12.05 -7.34 20.06
CA ARG A 85 13.31 -8.04 19.79
C ARG A 85 14.32 -7.91 20.93
N THR A 86 14.38 -6.76 21.59
CA THR A 86 15.31 -6.52 22.71
C THR A 86 14.94 -7.35 23.94
N GLU A 87 13.66 -7.40 24.29
CA GLU A 87 13.12 -8.17 25.42
C GLU A 87 13.26 -9.69 25.20
N HIS A 88 13.25 -10.12 23.94
CA HIS A 88 13.40 -11.52 23.55
C HIS A 88 14.86 -11.90 23.21
N GLY A 89 15.82 -11.28 23.92
CA GLY A 89 17.24 -11.65 23.83
C GLY A 89 17.92 -11.36 22.49
N ARG A 90 17.29 -10.56 21.62
CA ARG A 90 17.77 -10.24 20.27
C ARG A 90 18.00 -11.46 19.37
N ALA A 91 17.19 -12.50 19.53
CA ALA A 91 17.17 -13.63 18.61
C ALA A 91 16.93 -13.17 17.15
N PRO A 92 17.33 -13.98 16.15
CA PRO A 92 17.08 -13.68 14.75
C PRO A 92 15.61 -13.33 14.49
N TRP A 93 15.35 -12.31 13.67
CA TRP A 93 13.98 -11.84 13.44
C TRP A 93 13.08 -12.92 12.84
N SER A 94 13.64 -13.81 12.02
CA SER A 94 12.95 -14.98 11.47
C SER A 94 12.36 -15.91 12.55
N GLU A 95 12.99 -15.99 13.72
CA GLU A 95 12.50 -16.81 14.85
C GLU A 95 11.47 -16.08 15.71
N LEU A 96 11.55 -14.75 15.77
CA LEU A 96 10.66 -13.93 16.58
C LEU A 96 9.41 -13.44 15.82
N ARG A 97 9.43 -13.46 14.49
CA ARG A 97 8.36 -12.87 13.67
C ARG A 97 6.98 -13.43 13.98
N GLY A 98 6.86 -14.75 14.05
CA GLY A 98 5.58 -15.40 14.35
C GLY A 98 5.07 -15.02 15.74
N ARG A 99 5.95 -15.01 16.74
CA ARG A 99 5.62 -14.62 18.12
C ARG A 99 5.23 -13.15 18.23
N PHE A 100 5.89 -12.28 17.46
CA PHE A 100 5.52 -10.87 17.39
C PHE A 100 4.13 -10.72 16.77
N ASP A 101 3.83 -11.42 15.67
CA ASP A 101 2.50 -11.37 15.06
C ASP A 101 1.41 -11.87 16.02
N GLU A 102 1.66 -12.97 16.74
CA GLU A 102 0.74 -13.50 17.75
C GLU A 102 0.46 -12.47 18.84
N ALA A 103 1.49 -11.79 19.36
CA ALA A 103 1.32 -10.71 20.33
C ALA A 103 0.54 -9.52 19.75
N VAL A 104 0.71 -9.21 18.46
CA VAL A 104 -0.12 -8.20 17.77
C VAL A 104 -1.58 -8.66 17.70
N LEU A 105 -1.84 -9.93 17.37
CA LEU A 105 -3.21 -10.48 17.33
C LEU A 105 -3.89 -10.43 18.69
N GLU A 106 -3.17 -10.70 19.78
CA GLU A 106 -3.72 -10.57 21.14
C GLU A 106 -4.17 -9.14 21.44
N LEU A 107 -3.38 -8.14 21.05
CA LEU A 107 -3.73 -6.71 21.20
C LEU A 107 -4.91 -6.31 20.32
N LEU A 108 -5.05 -6.94 19.15
CA LEU A 108 -6.10 -6.64 18.17
C LEU A 108 -7.36 -7.49 18.34
N ALA A 109 -7.37 -8.46 19.26
CA ALA A 109 -8.50 -9.36 19.51
C ALA A 109 -9.86 -8.66 19.78
N PRO A 110 -9.92 -7.45 20.37
CA PRO A 110 -11.19 -6.73 20.55
C PRO A 110 -11.81 -6.18 19.25
N TYR A 111 -11.05 -6.11 18.16
CA TYR A 111 -11.47 -5.48 16.90
C TYR A 111 -11.88 -6.52 15.87
N SER A 112 -12.85 -6.18 15.03
CA SER A 112 -13.32 -7.00 13.91
C SER A 112 -13.38 -6.13 12.67
N VAL A 113 -12.70 -6.57 11.60
CA VAL A 113 -12.54 -5.82 10.36
C VAL A 113 -12.80 -6.74 9.16
N ASP A 114 -13.28 -6.15 8.07
CA ASP A 114 -13.58 -6.84 6.81
C ASP A 114 -12.34 -6.88 5.90
N VAL A 115 -11.50 -5.84 5.98
CA VAL A 115 -10.24 -5.75 5.25
C VAL A 115 -9.24 -4.89 6.01
N SER A 116 -7.96 -5.24 5.89
CA SER A 116 -6.87 -4.49 6.50
C SER A 116 -5.97 -3.86 5.44
N VAL A 117 -5.60 -2.60 5.58
CA VAL A 117 -4.69 -1.90 4.67
C VAL A 117 -3.27 -1.90 5.22
N THR A 118 -2.27 -2.27 4.42
CA THR A 118 -0.85 -2.10 4.76
C THR A 118 -0.28 -0.85 4.10
N ALA A 119 -0.32 0.28 4.80
CA ALA A 119 0.17 1.55 4.28
C ALA A 119 1.60 1.83 4.80
N GLY A 120 2.61 1.39 4.06
CA GLY A 120 4.02 1.54 4.47
C GLY A 120 4.34 0.75 5.75
N TYR A 121 3.76 -0.45 5.86
CA TYR A 121 4.08 -1.41 6.91
C TYR A 121 5.35 -2.17 6.52
N MET A 122 6.48 -1.80 7.13
CA MET A 122 7.82 -2.18 6.67
C MET A 122 8.26 -3.58 7.13
N LEU A 123 7.32 -4.48 7.39
CA LEU A 123 7.64 -5.82 7.87
C LEU A 123 6.74 -6.88 7.21
N ILE A 124 7.34 -8.01 6.81
CA ILE A 124 6.58 -9.21 6.40
C ILE A 124 5.83 -9.76 7.62
N ALA A 125 4.54 -10.05 7.49
CA ALA A 125 3.70 -10.50 8.60
C ALA A 125 2.86 -11.74 8.25
N PRO A 126 3.50 -12.92 8.16
CA PRO A 126 2.86 -14.13 7.66
C PRO A 126 1.70 -14.61 8.52
N VAL A 127 1.76 -14.45 9.85
CA VAL A 127 0.66 -14.87 10.72
C VAL A 127 -0.51 -13.87 10.61
N LEU A 128 -0.22 -12.57 10.48
CA LEU A 128 -1.25 -11.55 10.26
C LEU A 128 -1.97 -11.76 8.93
N CYS A 129 -1.26 -12.05 7.83
CA CYS A 129 -1.85 -12.33 6.52
C CYS A 129 -2.75 -13.58 6.53
N ARG A 130 -2.53 -14.53 7.45
CA ARG A 130 -3.42 -15.69 7.62
C ARG A 130 -4.64 -15.40 8.48
N HIS A 131 -4.63 -14.33 9.25
CA HIS A 131 -5.72 -13.95 10.15
C HIS A 131 -6.61 -12.87 9.55
N PHE A 132 -6.01 -11.84 8.94
CA PHE A 132 -6.69 -10.73 8.29
C PHE A 132 -6.54 -10.83 6.77
N ILE A 133 -7.59 -10.43 6.04
CA ILE A 133 -7.44 -10.10 4.63
C ILE A 133 -6.70 -8.76 4.57
N MET A 134 -5.41 -8.79 4.25
CA MET A 134 -4.58 -7.60 4.17
C MET A 134 -4.38 -7.19 2.71
N VAL A 135 -4.57 -5.93 2.36
CA VAL A 135 -4.31 -5.39 1.03
C VAL A 135 -3.13 -4.43 1.05
N ASN A 136 -2.26 -4.57 0.07
CA ASN A 136 -1.06 -3.76 -0.08
C ASN A 136 -1.05 -3.07 -1.45
N LEU A 137 -0.55 -1.84 -1.47
CA LEU A 137 -0.30 -1.09 -2.70
C LEU A 137 1.11 -1.39 -3.19
N HIS A 138 1.23 -1.61 -4.51
CA HIS A 138 2.51 -1.83 -5.18
C HIS A 138 2.60 -0.98 -6.46
N PRO A 139 3.72 -0.27 -6.72
CA PRO A 139 3.82 0.67 -7.84
C PRO A 139 4.18 0.00 -9.18
N ALA A 140 3.46 -1.08 -9.52
CA ALA A 140 3.55 -1.73 -10.82
C ALA A 140 2.18 -2.22 -11.30
N LEU A 141 2.09 -2.58 -12.58
CA LEU A 141 0.93 -3.31 -13.11
C LEU A 141 0.96 -4.79 -12.69
N PRO A 142 -0.19 -5.49 -12.78
CA PRO A 142 -0.23 -6.94 -12.63
C PRO A 142 0.75 -7.62 -13.60
N GLY A 143 1.64 -8.47 -13.08
CA GLY A 143 2.70 -9.11 -13.86
C GLY A 143 3.91 -8.23 -14.17
N GLY A 144 3.96 -7.01 -13.63
CA GLY A 144 5.10 -6.09 -13.74
C GLY A 144 6.22 -6.37 -12.72
N PRO A 145 7.21 -5.46 -12.64
CA PRO A 145 8.34 -5.57 -11.73
C PRO A 145 7.94 -5.66 -10.25
N VAL A 146 8.73 -6.36 -9.45
CA VAL A 146 8.54 -6.54 -8.01
C VAL A 146 9.62 -5.82 -7.20
N GLY A 147 9.37 -5.58 -5.91
CA GLY A 147 10.34 -4.98 -5.00
C GLY A 147 10.17 -3.48 -4.78
N MET A 148 11.26 -2.81 -4.43
CA MET A 148 11.22 -1.40 -4.03
C MET A 148 10.91 -0.48 -5.23
N ILE A 149 10.30 0.67 -4.96
CA ILE A 149 9.87 1.62 -6.00
C ILE A 149 11.00 2.04 -6.97
N ASP A 150 12.21 2.22 -6.46
CA ASP A 150 13.39 2.54 -7.28
C ASP A 150 13.76 1.38 -8.21
N GLN A 151 13.73 0.14 -7.71
CA GLN A 151 13.98 -1.06 -8.51
C GLN A 151 12.95 -1.20 -9.64
N VAL A 152 11.67 -1.01 -9.31
CA VAL A 152 10.58 -1.03 -10.29
C VAL A 152 10.78 0.02 -11.38
N ILE A 153 11.06 1.27 -11.02
CA ILE A 153 11.25 2.34 -12.01
C ILE A 153 12.46 2.06 -12.89
N TRP A 154 13.57 1.59 -12.32
CA TRP A 154 14.75 1.26 -13.11
C TRP A 154 14.50 0.11 -14.09
N GLU A 155 13.73 -0.90 -13.71
CA GLU A 155 13.35 -2.00 -14.61
C GLU A 155 12.44 -1.50 -15.75
N LEU A 156 11.51 -0.58 -15.47
CA LEU A 156 10.68 0.05 -16.50
C LEU A 156 11.51 0.85 -17.51
N ILE A 157 12.55 1.56 -17.02
CA ILE A 157 13.49 2.29 -17.87
C ILE A 157 14.34 1.31 -18.71
N GLU A 158 14.88 0.27 -18.09
CA GLU A 158 15.72 -0.74 -18.74
C GLU A 158 14.99 -1.45 -19.88
N THR A 159 13.74 -1.84 -19.62
CA THR A 159 12.90 -2.56 -20.58
C THR A 159 12.25 -1.64 -21.62
N ARG A 160 12.47 -0.32 -21.52
CA ARG A 160 11.79 0.71 -22.34
C ARG A 160 10.28 0.52 -22.36
N ALA A 161 9.71 0.28 -21.18
CA ALA A 161 8.29 0.03 -21.02
C ALA A 161 7.46 1.19 -21.57
N SER A 162 6.42 0.88 -22.33
CA SER A 162 5.53 1.89 -22.91
C SER A 162 4.41 2.33 -21.96
N GLU A 163 4.17 1.56 -20.89
CA GLU A 163 3.17 1.81 -19.86
C GLU A 163 3.65 1.30 -18.50
N SER A 164 3.02 1.80 -17.45
CA SER A 164 3.16 1.30 -16.09
C SER A 164 1.85 1.54 -15.33
N GLY A 165 1.84 1.31 -14.02
CA GLY A 165 0.66 1.44 -13.20
C GLY A 165 0.97 1.28 -11.73
N VAL A 166 -0.09 1.37 -10.95
CA VAL A 166 -0.14 1.03 -9.54
C VAL A 166 -1.19 -0.07 -9.35
N MET A 167 -0.92 -1.03 -8.48
CA MET A 167 -1.84 -2.11 -8.18
C MET A 167 -2.09 -2.26 -6.68
N ILE A 168 -3.22 -2.84 -6.34
CA ILE A 168 -3.54 -3.32 -5.01
C ILE A 168 -3.75 -4.82 -5.07
N HIS A 169 -3.05 -5.53 -4.21
CA HIS A 169 -3.10 -6.98 -4.10
C HIS A 169 -3.35 -7.41 -2.66
N VAL A 170 -3.90 -8.61 -2.48
CA VAL A 170 -3.97 -9.24 -1.16
C VAL A 170 -2.54 -9.65 -0.76
N ALA A 171 -2.10 -9.31 0.44
CA ALA A 171 -0.78 -9.69 0.93
C ALA A 171 -0.76 -11.16 1.32
N THR A 172 0.29 -11.87 0.93
CA THR A 172 0.54 -13.27 1.30
C THR A 172 1.88 -13.40 2.01
N GLU A 173 2.33 -14.62 2.28
CA GLU A 173 3.69 -14.86 2.80
C GLU A 173 4.77 -14.56 1.75
N GLU A 174 4.39 -14.53 0.47
CA GLU A 174 5.27 -14.19 -0.65
C GLU A 174 5.14 -12.70 -0.98
N LEU A 175 6.27 -11.99 -0.93
CA LEU A 175 6.31 -10.54 -1.12
C LEU A 175 5.78 -10.15 -2.51
N ASP A 176 4.79 -9.26 -2.55
CA ASP A 176 4.17 -8.68 -3.76
C ASP A 176 3.56 -9.68 -4.76
N LEU A 177 3.40 -10.96 -4.36
CA LEU A 177 2.92 -12.05 -5.25
C LEU A 177 1.51 -12.56 -4.91
N GLY A 178 0.81 -11.87 -4.03
CA GLY A 178 -0.57 -12.23 -3.75
C GLY A 178 -1.54 -11.79 -4.85
N PRO A 179 -2.79 -12.28 -4.81
CA PRO A 179 -3.78 -11.97 -5.84
C PRO A 179 -4.03 -10.47 -5.99
N VAL A 180 -3.88 -9.97 -7.22
CA VAL A 180 -4.22 -8.58 -7.56
C VAL A 180 -5.74 -8.43 -7.58
N ILE A 181 -6.25 -7.40 -6.91
CA ILE A 181 -7.69 -7.11 -6.84
C ILE A 181 -8.08 -5.85 -7.62
N ALA A 182 -7.18 -4.89 -7.73
CA ALA A 182 -7.41 -3.65 -8.48
C ALA A 182 -6.11 -3.06 -9.01
N TYR A 183 -6.18 -2.27 -10.07
CA TYR A 183 -5.04 -1.52 -10.58
C TYR A 183 -5.49 -0.28 -11.36
N CYS A 184 -4.54 0.62 -11.59
CA CYS A 184 -4.68 1.79 -12.44
C CYS A 184 -3.43 1.88 -13.33
N ARG A 185 -3.62 2.04 -14.64
CA ARG A 185 -2.54 2.11 -15.63
C ARG A 185 -2.32 3.53 -16.14
N PHE A 186 -1.10 3.83 -16.57
CA PHE A 186 -0.73 5.09 -17.21
C PHE A 186 0.36 4.90 -18.27
N PRO A 187 0.35 5.73 -19.34
CA PRO A 187 1.36 5.63 -20.39
C PRO A 187 2.70 6.16 -19.90
N LEU A 188 3.77 5.55 -20.37
CA LEU A 188 5.14 6.05 -20.27
C LEU A 188 5.64 6.62 -21.60
N VAL A 189 4.75 6.81 -22.57
CA VAL A 189 5.07 7.33 -23.90
C VAL A 189 4.18 8.53 -24.22
N GLY A 190 4.49 9.24 -25.30
CA GLY A 190 3.79 10.45 -25.72
C GLY A 190 4.55 11.72 -25.39
N ALA A 191 3.92 12.88 -25.64
CA ALA A 191 4.59 14.18 -25.59
C ALA A 191 5.26 14.47 -24.23
N SER A 192 4.61 14.09 -23.13
CA SER A 192 5.12 14.31 -21.77
C SER A 192 6.36 13.48 -21.42
N TYR A 193 6.62 12.40 -22.14
CA TYR A 193 7.77 11.51 -21.90
C TYR A 193 8.82 11.55 -23.01
N ALA A 194 8.48 12.09 -24.18
CA ALA A 194 9.36 12.06 -25.36
C ALA A 194 10.71 12.74 -25.11
N GLY A 195 10.72 13.88 -24.42
CA GLY A 195 11.95 14.58 -24.04
C GLY A 195 12.82 13.74 -23.11
N ALA A 196 12.23 13.25 -22.02
CA ALA A 196 12.92 12.46 -21.00
C ALA A 196 13.48 11.13 -21.55
N TRP A 197 12.74 10.43 -22.42
CA TRP A 197 13.26 9.25 -23.12
C TRP A 197 14.39 9.59 -24.10
N SER A 198 14.27 10.70 -24.82
CA SER A 198 15.34 11.15 -25.72
C SER A 198 16.61 11.52 -24.97
N GLU A 199 16.48 12.11 -23.76
CA GLU A 199 17.61 12.42 -22.90
C GLU A 199 18.26 11.14 -22.36
N ALA A 200 17.47 10.17 -21.89
CA ALA A 200 17.99 8.87 -21.47
C ALA A 200 18.77 8.18 -22.60
N GLY A 201 18.23 8.23 -23.83
CA GLY A 201 18.89 7.72 -25.03
C GLY A 201 19.18 6.22 -24.95
N ASP A 202 20.31 5.79 -25.51
CA ASP A 202 20.78 4.39 -25.47
C ASP A 202 21.70 4.09 -24.28
N ARG A 203 21.73 4.95 -23.26
CA ARG A 203 22.54 4.74 -22.06
C ARG A 203 22.01 3.54 -21.27
N SER A 204 22.92 2.74 -20.71
CA SER A 204 22.52 1.64 -19.83
C SER A 204 22.03 2.16 -18.49
N VAL A 205 21.24 1.36 -17.77
CA VAL A 205 20.77 1.73 -16.42
C VAL A 205 21.94 1.95 -15.46
N GLU A 206 23.05 1.23 -15.60
CA GLU A 206 24.26 1.48 -14.80
C GLU A 206 24.86 2.87 -15.07
N GLN A 207 24.85 3.32 -16.33
CA GLN A 207 25.35 4.64 -16.71
C GLN A 207 24.44 5.74 -16.16
N LEU A 208 23.12 5.59 -16.31
CA LEU A 208 22.11 6.52 -15.78
C LEU A 208 22.20 6.60 -14.24
N LYS A 209 22.28 5.45 -13.55
CA LYS A 209 22.47 5.38 -12.10
C LYS A 209 23.76 6.04 -11.63
N ALA A 210 24.83 5.94 -12.42
CA ALA A 210 26.12 6.53 -12.07
C ALA A 210 26.20 8.05 -12.31
N SER A 211 25.30 8.61 -13.12
CA SER A 211 25.30 10.04 -13.47
C SER A 211 24.18 10.80 -12.77
N GLU A 212 22.92 10.59 -13.14
CA GLU A 212 21.78 11.28 -12.53
C GLU A 212 21.10 10.49 -11.41
N ASN A 213 21.17 9.16 -11.44
CA ASN A 213 20.44 8.29 -10.52
C ASN A 213 18.94 8.68 -10.45
N GLU A 214 18.37 8.78 -9.25
CA GLU A 214 16.96 9.18 -9.08
C GLU A 214 16.70 10.59 -9.60
N ASP A 215 17.72 11.46 -9.78
CA ASP A 215 17.53 12.82 -10.29
C ASP A 215 17.31 12.87 -11.82
N LEU A 216 17.36 11.72 -12.52
CA LEU A 216 17.02 11.62 -13.94
C LEU A 216 15.57 12.06 -14.16
N GLU A 217 15.33 12.95 -15.14
CA GLU A 217 13.98 13.48 -15.43
C GLU A 217 12.97 12.35 -15.68
N LEU A 218 13.36 11.35 -16.48
CA LEU A 218 12.51 10.18 -16.75
C LEU A 218 12.14 9.41 -15.48
N PHE A 219 13.09 9.24 -14.56
CA PHE A 219 12.85 8.56 -13.28
C PHE A 219 11.83 9.34 -12.44
N GLN A 220 12.02 10.66 -12.33
CA GLN A 220 11.12 11.53 -11.57
C GLN A 220 9.71 11.59 -12.17
N LEU A 221 9.58 11.63 -13.51
CA LEU A 221 8.29 11.60 -14.19
C LEU A 221 7.53 10.30 -13.90
N ILE A 222 8.19 9.14 -14.03
CA ILE A 222 7.57 7.84 -13.73
C ILE A 222 7.15 7.78 -12.26
N ARG A 223 8.03 8.23 -11.34
CA ARG A 223 7.74 8.26 -9.90
C ARG A 223 6.54 9.14 -9.58
N SER A 224 6.49 10.35 -10.13
CA SER A 224 5.40 11.30 -9.91
C SER A 224 4.08 10.72 -10.43
N ALA A 225 4.08 10.16 -11.64
CA ALA A 225 2.89 9.57 -12.24
C ALA A 225 2.34 8.41 -11.39
N GLY A 226 3.21 7.57 -10.80
CA GLY A 226 2.80 6.56 -9.84
C GLY A 226 2.16 7.16 -8.59
N VAL A 227 2.87 8.09 -7.93
CA VAL A 227 2.42 8.75 -6.68
C VAL A 227 1.06 9.43 -6.82
N ASP A 228 0.82 10.09 -7.96
CA ASP A 228 -0.46 10.77 -8.24
C ASP A 228 -1.65 9.80 -8.23
N ARG A 229 -1.40 8.50 -8.53
CA ARG A 229 -2.42 7.45 -8.63
C ARG A 229 -2.54 6.58 -7.39
N GLU A 230 -1.54 6.56 -6.51
CA GLU A 230 -1.55 5.68 -5.34
C GLU A 230 -2.75 5.93 -4.41
N ARG A 231 -2.98 7.20 -4.06
CA ARG A 231 -4.06 7.59 -3.13
C ARG A 231 -5.44 7.43 -3.76
N PRO A 232 -5.72 7.91 -4.99
CA PRO A 232 -6.98 7.64 -5.65
C PRO A 232 -7.26 6.14 -5.81
N LEU A 233 -6.25 5.34 -6.19
CA LEU A 233 -6.42 3.90 -6.34
C LEU A 233 -6.81 3.23 -5.02
N LEU A 234 -6.16 3.60 -3.91
CA LEU A 234 -6.53 3.05 -2.60
C LEU A 234 -7.99 3.36 -2.26
N VAL A 235 -8.41 4.61 -2.41
CA VAL A 235 -9.79 5.01 -2.08
C VAL A 235 -10.80 4.30 -2.99
N ALA A 236 -10.57 4.29 -4.30
CA ALA A 236 -11.45 3.64 -5.27
C ALA A 236 -11.55 2.12 -5.04
N THR A 237 -10.44 1.48 -4.69
CA THR A 237 -10.42 0.04 -4.37
C THR A 237 -11.22 -0.26 -3.10
N LEU A 238 -11.05 0.52 -2.03
CA LEU A 238 -11.82 0.33 -0.80
C LEU A 238 -13.33 0.57 -1.04
N ALA A 239 -13.70 1.56 -1.84
CA ALA A 239 -15.09 1.78 -2.24
C ALA A 239 -15.63 0.60 -3.06
N ALA A 240 -14.84 0.09 -4.01
CA ALA A 240 -15.22 -1.08 -4.81
C ALA A 240 -15.39 -2.36 -3.97
N ILE A 241 -14.61 -2.53 -2.90
CA ILE A 241 -14.82 -3.61 -1.93
C ILE A 241 -16.13 -3.39 -1.15
N GLY A 242 -16.34 -2.18 -0.63
CA GLY A 242 -17.53 -1.85 0.17
C GLY A 242 -18.85 -2.00 -0.61
N ASP A 243 -18.83 -1.68 -1.91
CA ASP A 243 -19.99 -1.81 -2.80
C ASP A 243 -20.13 -3.21 -3.44
N GLY A 244 -19.24 -4.16 -3.09
CA GLY A 244 -19.27 -5.54 -3.58
C GLY A 244 -18.80 -5.73 -5.03
N ARG A 245 -18.24 -4.70 -5.68
CA ARG A 245 -17.59 -4.82 -7.01
C ARG A 245 -16.34 -5.69 -6.96
N ILE A 246 -15.64 -5.69 -5.82
CA ILE A 246 -14.46 -6.54 -5.55
C ILE A 246 -14.81 -7.50 -4.41
N GLY A 247 -14.84 -8.79 -4.72
CA GLY A 247 -15.05 -9.85 -3.73
C GLY A 247 -13.72 -10.35 -3.15
N LEU A 248 -13.47 -10.11 -1.87
CA LEU A 248 -12.22 -10.50 -1.21
C LEU A 248 -12.04 -12.03 -1.11
N ASN A 249 -13.14 -12.78 -0.97
CA ASN A 249 -13.12 -14.25 -0.90
C ASN A 249 -12.83 -14.93 -2.26
N ALA A 250 -12.96 -14.18 -3.36
CA ALA A 250 -12.68 -14.64 -4.73
C ALA A 250 -11.37 -14.05 -5.28
N ALA A 251 -10.55 -13.45 -4.42
CA ALA A 251 -9.26 -12.89 -4.81
C ALA A 251 -8.35 -14.00 -5.36
N GLY A 252 -7.99 -13.91 -6.64
CA GLY A 252 -7.21 -14.93 -7.36
C GLY A 252 -8.02 -15.83 -8.28
N GLU A 253 -9.34 -15.86 -8.14
CA GLU A 253 -10.27 -16.53 -9.07
C GLU A 253 -10.96 -15.54 -10.02
N SER A 254 -10.99 -14.26 -9.62
CA SER A 254 -11.59 -13.16 -10.37
C SER A 254 -10.52 -12.31 -11.07
N VAL A 255 -10.91 -11.69 -12.19
CA VAL A 255 -10.06 -10.75 -12.92
C VAL A 255 -9.93 -9.47 -12.10
N ALA A 256 -8.71 -9.00 -11.88
CA ALA A 256 -8.45 -7.74 -11.18
C ALA A 256 -9.19 -6.57 -11.85
N VAL A 257 -9.80 -5.71 -11.04
CA VAL A 257 -10.61 -4.60 -11.53
C VAL A 257 -9.71 -3.47 -12.01
N ASP A 258 -9.89 -3.07 -13.26
CA ASP A 258 -9.25 -1.88 -13.83
C ASP A 258 -10.02 -0.63 -13.39
N LEU A 259 -9.38 0.22 -12.58
CA LEU A 259 -9.97 1.46 -12.06
C LEU A 259 -9.43 2.70 -12.79
N THR A 260 -8.73 2.54 -13.91
CA THR A 260 -8.10 3.63 -14.65
C THR A 260 -9.10 4.72 -15.04
N ASP A 261 -10.24 4.34 -15.62
CA ASP A 261 -11.28 5.29 -16.06
C ASP A 261 -12.00 6.00 -14.89
N GLU A 262 -11.95 5.40 -13.69
CA GLU A 262 -12.49 6.02 -12.45
C GLU A 262 -11.53 7.08 -11.89
N ILE A 263 -10.22 6.88 -12.07
CA ILE A 263 -9.16 7.68 -11.43
C ILE A 263 -8.66 8.81 -12.32
N GLU A 264 -8.36 8.54 -13.60
CA GLU A 264 -7.72 9.50 -14.51
C GLU A 264 -8.48 10.85 -14.65
N PRO A 265 -9.82 10.89 -14.72
CA PRO A 265 -10.55 12.16 -14.82
C PRO A 265 -10.35 13.09 -13.62
N GLY A 266 -10.03 12.54 -12.44
CA GLY A 266 -9.75 13.31 -11.23
C GLY A 266 -8.36 13.93 -11.18
N LEU A 267 -7.41 13.41 -11.97
CA LEU A 267 -6.01 13.87 -11.99
C LEU A 267 -5.79 15.08 -12.90
N THR A 268 -6.69 15.30 -13.86
CA THR A 268 -6.57 16.37 -14.87
C THR A 268 -7.13 17.72 -14.42
N GLN A 269 -7.62 17.83 -13.17
CA GLN A 269 -8.28 19.04 -12.63
C GLN A 269 -7.43 19.88 -11.66
N THR A 270 -6.12 19.64 -11.55
CA THR A 270 -5.20 20.45 -10.72
C THR A 270 -4.28 21.34 -11.52
#